data_AF-A0A6A6UX22-F1
#
_entry.id   AF-A0A6A6UX22-F1
#
_cell.length_a   1.000
_cell.length_b   1.000
_cell.length_c   1.000
_cell.angle_alpha   90.00
_cell.angle_beta   90.00
_cell.angle_gamma   90.00
#
_symmetry.space_group_name_H-M   'P 1'
#
loop_
_entity.id
_entity.type
_entity.pdbx_description
1 polymer ?
#
loop_
_entity_poly.entity_id
_entity_poly.type
_entity_poly.pdbx_seq_one_letter_code
_entity_poly.pdbx_strand_id
1 'polypeptide(L)'
;MGSLFSRPRQPLPVAGPETQPQKEADTHPPSLTDGNYELYADFWAKVDCQPHADGQHVIIRALEEGPVETSREPIDWPIKKLHKVYKRLDGAECKRIVRHAGTQNDGAIVLERPEVGPLVRLTLPALEIEQKGDSLFTAQSKENGILLALYYRWALQALSALRFFHAHGIYVKVFTARNVWLRSDYSLAIVGIISAVVEGDPITQEEFGEGGWVGDEWIEYDLDIADNPYNTRTTGSIKEDLFNWATFVWRLMTNEHSDKAHWKRKELWEPVSPLKGGILTYTPDAYQILTARLQRNLYQRLDERRLGDVLVKAWTEAYNSIEEAIEDIQHIVQKQDLAVERDEVDIGEAWEDVFEVVGTGESVELKFRSDSADVEM
;
A
#
# COMPACT_ATOMS: atom_id res chain seq x y z
N MET A 1 -8.69 -17.94 48.24
CA MET A 1 -8.46 -19.28 47.64
C MET A 1 -9.29 -19.40 46.39
N GLY A 2 -8.69 -19.73 45.24
CA GLY A 2 -9.41 -19.94 43.98
C GLY A 2 -8.71 -19.33 42.77
N SER A 3 -7.61 -19.97 42.34
CA SER A 3 -6.92 -19.75 41.07
C SER A 3 -7.73 -20.38 39.94
N LEU A 4 -7.92 -19.69 38.81
CA LEU A 4 -8.41 -20.27 37.55
C LEU A 4 -7.35 -20.05 36.48
N PHE A 5 -6.85 -21.17 35.98
CA PHE A 5 -5.64 -21.31 35.19
C PHE A 5 -5.78 -20.82 33.74
N SER A 6 -4.73 -20.13 33.31
CA SER A 6 -4.31 -19.89 31.95
C SER A 6 -4.24 -21.18 31.12
N ARG A 7 -4.77 -21.16 29.90
CA ARG A 7 -4.51 -22.21 28.91
C ARG A 7 -3.09 -22.03 28.34
N PRO A 8 -2.26 -23.08 28.24
CA PRO A 8 -0.99 -22.99 27.54
C PRO A 8 -1.22 -22.91 26.02
N ARG A 9 -0.43 -22.09 25.32
CA ARG A 9 -0.30 -22.11 23.85
C ARG A 9 0.24 -23.48 23.43
N GLN A 10 -0.48 -24.19 22.57
CA GLN A 10 0.04 -25.41 21.92
C GLN A 10 1.00 -25.02 20.79
N PRO A 11 2.19 -25.64 20.71
CA PRO A 11 3.04 -25.52 19.52
C PRO A 11 2.43 -26.27 18.34
N LEU A 12 2.59 -25.71 17.13
CA LEU A 12 2.17 -26.34 15.86
C LEU A 12 2.97 -27.65 15.63
N PRO A 13 2.33 -28.71 15.10
CA PRO A 13 2.96 -30.01 14.94
C PRO A 13 4.01 -30.03 13.82
N VAL A 14 5.14 -30.68 14.10
CA VAL A 14 6.18 -31.03 13.12
C VAL A 14 5.77 -32.32 12.42
N ALA A 15 5.74 -32.33 11.08
CA ALA A 15 5.32 -33.46 10.29
C ALA A 15 6.31 -34.64 10.34
N GLY A 16 5.79 -35.84 10.58
CA GLY A 16 6.41 -37.14 10.29
C GLY A 16 5.65 -37.86 9.17
N PRO A 17 6.22 -38.92 8.57
CA PRO A 17 5.86 -39.34 7.21
C PRO A 17 4.59 -40.18 7.10
N GLU A 18 3.80 -39.82 6.09
CA GLU A 18 2.89 -40.59 5.23
C GLU A 18 1.96 -41.67 5.81
N THR A 19 0.66 -41.41 5.66
CA THR A 19 -0.32 -42.41 5.19
C THR A 19 -1.39 -41.69 4.35
N GLN A 20 -1.51 -42.03 3.07
CA GLN A 20 -2.58 -41.52 2.19
C GLN A 20 -3.89 -42.31 2.40
N PRO A 21 -5.04 -41.63 2.41
CA PRO A 21 -6.29 -42.17 1.91
C PRO A 21 -6.83 -41.38 0.70
N GLN A 22 -7.69 -42.07 -0.05
CA GLN A 22 -8.09 -41.81 -1.43
C GLN A 22 -8.98 -40.58 -1.66
N LYS A 23 -8.82 -40.03 -2.88
CA LYS A 23 -9.58 -38.98 -3.58
C LYS A 23 -11.11 -39.04 -3.40
N GLU A 24 -11.67 -37.97 -2.88
CA GLU A 24 -12.97 -37.43 -3.29
C GLU A 24 -12.75 -36.04 -3.93
N ALA A 25 -13.62 -35.69 -4.87
CA ALA A 25 -13.45 -34.59 -5.81
C ALA A 25 -13.60 -33.23 -5.14
N ASP A 26 -12.48 -32.64 -4.71
CA ASP A 26 -12.41 -31.24 -4.31
C ASP A 26 -12.28 -30.35 -5.54
N THR A 27 -13.20 -29.40 -5.65
CA THR A 27 -13.04 -28.15 -6.41
C THR A 27 -11.91 -27.34 -5.76
N HIS A 28 -10.66 -27.72 -6.02
CA HIS A 28 -9.52 -26.92 -5.62
C HIS A 28 -9.40 -25.69 -6.52
N PRO A 29 -9.12 -24.50 -5.96
CA PRO A 29 -8.65 -23.37 -6.75
C PRO A 29 -7.38 -23.77 -7.53
N PRO A 30 -7.11 -23.15 -8.69
CA PRO A 30 -6.00 -23.54 -9.55
C PRO A 30 -4.70 -23.63 -8.76
N SER A 31 -3.99 -24.76 -8.89
CA SER A 31 -2.72 -24.98 -8.21
C SER A 31 -1.73 -23.90 -8.65
N LEU A 32 -1.39 -22.99 -7.73
CA LEU A 32 -0.48 -21.89 -7.96
C LEU A 32 0.94 -22.46 -8.13
N THR A 33 1.56 -22.23 -9.29
CA THR A 33 2.97 -22.54 -9.56
C THR A 33 3.90 -21.62 -8.78
N ASP A 34 5.15 -22.04 -8.53
CA ASP A 34 6.19 -21.32 -7.77
C ASP A 34 6.35 -19.82 -8.14
N GLY A 35 6.06 -19.43 -9.39
CA GLY A 35 6.18 -18.04 -9.87
C GLY A 35 5.20 -17.02 -9.26
N ASN A 36 4.11 -17.43 -8.59
CA ASN A 36 3.16 -16.47 -7.99
C ASN A 36 3.62 -15.91 -6.63
N TYR A 37 4.63 -16.49 -5.99
CA TYR A 37 5.11 -16.03 -4.68
C TYR A 37 6.17 -14.93 -4.78
N GLU A 38 6.93 -14.89 -5.88
CA GLU A 38 7.82 -13.76 -6.22
C GLU A 38 7.05 -12.43 -6.27
N LEU A 39 5.74 -12.46 -6.56
CA LEU A 39 4.88 -11.28 -6.61
C LEU A 39 4.81 -10.56 -5.26
N TYR A 40 4.81 -11.30 -4.14
CA TYR A 40 4.73 -10.75 -2.77
C TYR A 40 6.09 -10.24 -2.25
N ALA A 41 7.19 -10.44 -2.99
CA ALA A 41 8.55 -10.03 -2.60
C ALA A 41 9.01 -8.69 -3.20
N ASP A 42 8.26 -8.12 -4.15
CA ASP A 42 8.75 -7.08 -5.09
C ASP A 42 9.18 -5.75 -4.43
N PHE A 43 8.93 -5.56 -3.15
CA PHE A 43 9.23 -4.34 -2.41
C PHE A 43 10.29 -4.53 -1.32
N TRP A 44 10.91 -5.70 -1.28
CA TRP A 44 11.96 -6.02 -0.33
C TRP A 44 13.21 -6.50 -1.06
N ALA A 45 14.02 -5.58 -1.58
CA ALA A 45 15.28 -5.90 -2.27
C ALA A 45 16.29 -6.74 -1.43
N LYS A 46 15.99 -6.99 -0.15
CA LYS A 46 16.82 -7.71 0.83
C LYS A 46 16.11 -8.85 1.55
N VAL A 47 14.88 -9.21 1.15
CA VAL A 47 14.18 -10.36 1.73
C VAL A 47 13.69 -11.30 0.64
N ASP A 48 13.60 -12.57 0.99
CA ASP A 48 12.90 -13.59 0.24
C ASP A 48 11.48 -13.77 0.79
N CYS A 49 10.54 -14.08 -0.11
CA CYS A 49 9.16 -14.37 0.23
C CYS A 49 8.80 -15.77 -0.28
N GLN A 50 8.51 -16.68 0.65
CA GLN A 50 8.20 -18.06 0.33
C GLN A 50 6.75 -18.41 0.68
N PRO A 51 6.11 -19.33 -0.06
CA PRO A 51 4.84 -19.92 0.37
C PRO A 51 4.95 -20.59 1.74
N HIS A 52 3.94 -20.39 2.58
CA HIS A 52 3.71 -21.31 3.69
C HIS A 52 2.92 -22.54 3.21
N ALA A 53 3.16 -23.70 3.84
CA ALA A 53 2.57 -24.98 3.44
C ALA A 53 1.03 -25.04 3.53
N ASP A 54 0.39 -24.11 4.24
CA ASP A 54 -1.07 -24.02 4.34
C ASP A 54 -1.73 -23.25 3.18
N GLY A 55 -0.94 -22.61 2.30
CA GLY A 55 -1.44 -21.79 1.20
C GLY A 55 -2.14 -20.49 1.62
N GLN A 56 -2.23 -20.21 2.92
CA GLN A 56 -2.89 -19.03 3.49
C GLN A 56 -1.91 -17.98 4.02
N HIS A 57 -0.63 -18.36 4.14
CA HIS A 57 0.42 -17.48 4.64
C HIS A 57 1.63 -17.44 3.70
N VAL A 58 2.45 -16.41 3.89
CA VAL A 58 3.78 -16.27 3.30
C VAL A 58 4.82 -16.12 4.40
N ILE A 59 6.04 -16.61 4.14
CA ILE A 59 7.19 -16.56 5.04
C ILE A 59 8.19 -15.55 4.47
N ILE A 60 8.53 -14.54 5.26
CA ILE A 60 9.48 -13.48 4.92
C ILE A 60 10.81 -13.77 5.61
N ARG A 61 11.89 -13.90 4.83
CA ARG A 61 13.25 -14.25 5.28
C ARG A 61 14.26 -13.23 4.79
N ALA A 62 15.30 -12.93 5.55
CA ALA A 62 16.42 -12.17 5.00
C ALA A 62 17.09 -12.99 3.88
N LEU A 63 17.54 -12.35 2.80
CA LEU A 63 18.28 -13.04 1.75
C LEU A 63 19.62 -13.55 2.29
N GLU A 64 19.98 -14.80 2.02
CA GLU A 64 21.26 -15.37 2.46
C GLU A 64 22.46 -14.74 1.71
N GLU A 65 22.25 -14.31 0.46
CA GLU A 65 23.23 -13.61 -0.38
C GLU A 65 22.60 -12.33 -0.92
N GLY A 66 23.07 -11.16 -0.46
CA GLY A 66 22.56 -9.85 -0.88
C GLY A 66 23.38 -9.23 -2.02
N PRO A 67 22.78 -8.38 -2.88
CA PRO A 67 23.54 -7.64 -3.87
C PRO A 67 24.46 -6.60 -3.20
N VAL A 68 25.77 -6.81 -3.39
CA VAL A 68 26.89 -5.84 -3.43
C VAL A 68 27.30 -5.13 -2.12
N GLU A 69 28.61 -5.11 -1.90
CA GLU A 69 29.45 -4.54 -0.83
C GLU A 69 29.24 -3.04 -0.48
N THR A 70 28.23 -2.36 -1.03
CA THR A 70 28.02 -0.91 -0.88
C THR A 70 26.92 -0.52 0.10
N SER A 71 26.09 -1.47 0.55
CA SER A 71 25.03 -1.20 1.53
C SER A 71 25.61 -1.15 2.96
N ARG A 72 25.27 -0.10 3.71
CA ARG A 72 25.66 0.04 5.13
C ARG A 72 24.81 -0.82 6.06
N GLU A 73 23.69 -1.36 5.59
CA GLU A 73 22.74 -2.07 6.44
C GLU A 73 23.09 -3.57 6.54
N PRO A 74 22.98 -4.16 7.74
CA PRO A 74 23.05 -5.61 7.90
C PRO A 74 22.03 -6.35 7.02
N ILE A 75 22.38 -7.56 6.58
CA ILE A 75 21.51 -8.42 5.75
C ILE A 75 20.16 -8.69 6.45
N ASP A 76 20.17 -8.86 7.77
CA ASP A 76 18.98 -9.14 8.58
C ASP A 76 18.17 -7.89 8.98
N TRP A 77 18.58 -6.70 8.52
CA TRP A 77 17.98 -5.42 8.88
C TRP A 77 16.47 -5.34 8.61
N PRO A 78 15.94 -5.75 7.44
CA PRO A 78 14.49 -5.67 7.18
C PRO A 78 13.69 -6.53 8.15
N ILE A 79 14.18 -7.74 8.48
CA ILE A 79 13.52 -8.67 9.40
C ILE A 79 13.53 -8.09 10.82
N LYS A 80 14.66 -7.51 11.27
CA LYS A 80 14.73 -6.80 12.56
C LYS A 80 13.74 -5.64 12.63
N LYS A 81 13.58 -4.86 11.56
CA LYS A 81 12.62 -3.74 11.49
C LYS A 81 11.18 -4.22 11.59
N LEU A 82 10.80 -5.24 10.83
CA LEU A 82 9.46 -5.83 10.91
C LEU A 82 9.18 -6.40 12.31
N HIS A 83 10.15 -7.09 12.94
CA HIS A 83 10.00 -7.56 14.32
C HIS A 83 9.72 -6.44 15.30
N LYS A 84 10.39 -5.29 15.18
CA LYS A 84 10.14 -4.13 16.05
C LYS A 84 8.71 -3.63 15.92
N VAL A 85 8.24 -3.46 14.68
CA VAL A 85 6.87 -3.03 14.38
C VAL A 85 5.85 -4.03 14.95
N TYR A 86 5.96 -5.31 14.60
CA TYR A 86 4.99 -6.32 15.07
C TYR A 86 5.04 -6.54 16.58
N LYS A 87 6.22 -6.44 17.21
CA LYS A 87 6.36 -6.44 18.67
C LYS A 87 5.66 -5.24 19.30
N ARG A 88 5.76 -4.05 18.71
CA ARG A 88 5.07 -2.84 19.19
C ARG A 88 3.56 -2.97 19.11
N LEU A 89 3.05 -3.63 18.06
CA LEU A 89 1.62 -3.89 17.92
C LEU A 89 1.10 -4.91 18.94
N ASP A 90 1.93 -5.79 19.50
CA ASP A 90 1.60 -6.74 20.59
C ASP A 90 0.27 -7.51 20.38
N GLY A 91 0.00 -7.94 19.14
CA GLY A 91 -1.22 -8.66 18.79
C GLY A 91 -2.47 -7.78 18.67
N ALA A 92 -2.33 -6.45 18.73
CA ALA A 92 -3.38 -5.53 18.32
C ALA A 92 -3.67 -5.73 16.82
N GLU A 93 -4.94 -5.91 16.49
CA GLU A 93 -5.37 -6.19 15.13
C GLU A 93 -6.01 -4.94 14.51
N CYS A 94 -5.63 -4.68 13.26
CA CYS A 94 -6.28 -3.70 12.41
C CYS A 94 -6.58 -4.35 11.07
N LYS A 95 -7.84 -4.28 10.63
CA LYS A 95 -8.25 -4.81 9.33
C LYS A 95 -7.46 -4.17 8.17
N ARG A 96 -6.85 -3.01 8.34
CA ARG A 96 -6.10 -2.31 7.26
C ARG A 96 -4.60 -2.56 7.30
N ILE A 97 -4.16 -3.55 8.08
CA ILE A 97 -2.77 -3.99 8.16
C ILE A 97 -2.74 -5.49 7.85
N VAL A 98 -1.73 -5.94 7.11
CA VAL A 98 -1.51 -7.38 6.86
C VAL A 98 -1.17 -8.06 8.18
N ARG A 99 -1.98 -9.05 8.55
CA ARG A 99 -1.87 -9.76 9.82
C ARG A 99 -0.54 -10.51 9.95
N HIS A 100 0.14 -10.29 11.07
CA HIS A 100 1.27 -11.11 11.52
C HIS A 100 0.75 -12.40 12.16
N ALA A 101 1.01 -13.52 11.50
CA ALA A 101 0.55 -14.84 11.96
C ALA A 101 1.54 -15.49 12.94
N GLY A 102 2.80 -15.07 12.93
CA GLY A 102 3.81 -15.52 13.89
C GLY A 102 5.24 -15.37 13.39
N THR A 103 6.16 -15.92 14.18
CA THR A 103 7.59 -15.90 13.89
C THR A 103 8.13 -17.32 13.99
N GLN A 104 8.91 -17.74 13.00
CA GLN A 104 9.57 -19.05 12.99
C GLN A 104 10.83 -19.04 13.88
N ASN A 105 11.35 -20.23 14.19
CA ASN A 105 12.50 -20.38 15.10
C ASN A 105 13.79 -19.71 14.59
N ASP A 106 13.93 -19.57 13.28
CA ASP A 106 15.04 -18.89 12.61
C ASP A 106 14.84 -17.36 12.50
N GLY A 107 13.74 -16.83 13.06
CA GLY A 107 13.39 -15.42 13.02
C GLY A 107 12.61 -15.00 11.77
N ALA A 108 12.28 -15.91 10.85
CA ALA A 108 11.44 -15.59 9.70
C ALA A 108 10.03 -15.16 10.14
N ILE A 109 9.45 -14.20 9.43
CA ILE A 109 8.15 -13.61 9.76
C ILE A 109 7.07 -14.26 8.91
N VAL A 110 5.99 -14.71 9.54
CA VAL A 110 4.85 -15.32 8.86
C VAL A 110 3.72 -14.29 8.78
N LEU A 111 3.30 -13.96 7.56
CA LEU A 111 2.24 -13.00 7.28
C LEU A 111 1.05 -13.69 6.61
N GLU A 112 -0.16 -13.17 6.82
CA GLU A 112 -1.29 -13.57 5.98
C GLU A 112 -1.01 -13.31 4.50
N ARG A 113 -1.55 -14.15 3.62
CA ARG A 113 -1.50 -13.99 2.16
C ARG A 113 -2.88 -13.57 1.65
N PRO A 114 -3.11 -12.27 1.37
CA PRO A 114 -4.35 -11.81 0.75
C PRO A 114 -4.54 -12.44 -0.63
N GLU A 115 -5.79 -12.77 -0.99
CA GLU A 115 -6.12 -13.50 -2.23
C GLU A 115 -5.80 -12.70 -3.50
N VAL A 116 -6.16 -11.41 -3.54
CA VAL A 116 -5.87 -10.53 -4.68
C VAL A 116 -4.39 -10.18 -4.74
N GLY A 117 -3.77 -9.93 -3.58
CA GLY A 117 -2.31 -9.76 -3.48
C GLY A 117 -1.83 -8.33 -3.74
N PRO A 118 -0.58 -8.13 -4.19
CA PRO A 118 0.06 -6.81 -4.23
C PRO A 118 -0.52 -5.85 -5.28
N LEU A 119 -0.89 -4.64 -4.86
CA LEU A 119 -1.47 -3.62 -5.74
C LEU A 119 -0.52 -3.21 -6.87
N VAL A 120 0.79 -3.13 -6.59
CA VAL A 120 1.81 -2.76 -7.60
C VAL A 120 1.86 -3.71 -8.80
N ARG A 121 1.30 -4.92 -8.67
CA ARG A 121 1.22 -5.91 -9.76
C ARG A 121 -0.11 -5.86 -10.52
N LEU A 122 -1.07 -5.07 -10.06
CA LEU A 122 -2.36 -4.92 -10.69
C LEU A 122 -2.35 -3.74 -11.66
N THR A 123 -2.72 -4.01 -12.90
CA THR A 123 -3.14 -2.96 -13.82
C THR A 123 -4.60 -2.59 -13.50
N LEU A 124 -4.84 -1.34 -13.13
CA LEU A 124 -6.15 -0.81 -12.77
C LEU A 124 -6.88 -0.26 -14.01
N PRO A 125 -8.23 -0.22 -14.02
CA PRO A 125 -8.96 0.51 -15.04
C PRO A 125 -8.57 1.99 -15.05
N ALA A 126 -8.55 2.61 -16.23
CA ALA A 126 -8.25 4.03 -16.34
C ALA A 126 -9.44 4.89 -15.90
N LEU A 127 -9.21 5.79 -14.96
CA LEU A 127 -10.15 6.81 -14.54
C LEU A 127 -10.21 7.92 -15.59
N GLU A 128 -11.30 7.98 -16.34
CA GLU A 128 -11.60 9.10 -17.24
C GLU A 128 -12.52 10.07 -16.52
N ILE A 129 -12.19 11.36 -16.49
CA ILE A 129 -13.14 12.37 -15.99
C ILE A 129 -13.61 13.20 -17.16
N GLU A 130 -14.91 13.14 -17.40
CA GLU A 130 -15.61 13.98 -18.38
C GLU A 130 -15.40 15.46 -18.02
N GLN A 131 -14.96 16.24 -18.99
CA GLN A 131 -14.98 17.70 -18.86
C GLN A 131 -16.43 18.13 -18.69
N LYS A 132 -16.67 19.01 -17.72
CA LYS A 132 -17.99 19.59 -17.38
C LYS A 132 -18.71 20.05 -18.66
N GLY A 133 -19.63 19.24 -19.20
CA GLY A 133 -20.30 19.57 -20.47
C GLY A 133 -21.06 18.44 -21.18
N ASP A 134 -20.63 17.18 -21.08
CA ASP A 134 -21.30 16.08 -21.81
C ASP A 134 -22.38 15.39 -20.96
N SER A 135 -23.62 15.81 -21.20
CA SER A 135 -24.83 15.39 -20.48
C SER A 135 -25.40 14.05 -20.96
N LEU A 136 -24.56 13.02 -21.06
CA LEU A 136 -25.04 11.64 -21.24
C LEU A 136 -24.42 10.75 -20.16
N PHE A 137 -25.24 10.31 -19.21
CA PHE A 137 -24.89 9.22 -18.29
C PHE A 137 -24.68 7.94 -19.11
N THR A 138 -23.46 7.76 -19.60
CA THR A 138 -23.02 6.53 -20.28
C THR A 138 -22.64 5.48 -19.23
N ALA A 139 -22.56 4.21 -19.64
CA ALA A 139 -21.98 3.15 -18.80
C ALA A 139 -20.56 3.54 -18.32
N GLN A 140 -19.79 4.23 -19.16
CA GLN A 140 -18.47 4.78 -18.82
C GLN A 140 -18.55 5.79 -17.66
N SER A 141 -19.57 6.64 -17.63
CA SER A 141 -19.80 7.59 -16.53
C SER A 141 -20.10 6.87 -15.20
N LYS A 142 -20.84 5.75 -15.25
CA LYS A 142 -21.10 4.87 -14.08
C LYS A 142 -19.82 4.19 -13.60
N GLU A 143 -19.08 3.54 -14.50
CA GLU A 143 -17.80 2.88 -14.18
C GLU A 143 -16.78 3.85 -13.57
N ASN A 144 -16.63 5.06 -14.15
CA ASN A 144 -15.76 6.09 -13.60
C ASN A 144 -16.20 6.52 -12.18
N GLY A 145 -17.51 6.60 -11.94
CA GLY A 145 -18.06 6.88 -10.60
C GLY A 145 -17.72 5.77 -9.58
N ILE A 146 -17.85 4.51 -9.98
CA ILE A 146 -17.54 3.36 -9.13
C ILE A 146 -16.03 3.25 -8.87
N LEU A 147 -15.19 3.44 -9.89
CA LEU A 147 -13.75 3.45 -9.74
C LEU A 147 -13.29 4.55 -8.78
N LEU A 148 -13.90 5.74 -8.90
CA LEU A 148 -13.63 6.84 -7.98
C LEU A 148 -14.03 6.50 -6.54
N ALA A 149 -15.19 5.84 -6.35
CA ALA A 149 -15.61 5.35 -5.04
C ALA A 149 -14.63 4.32 -4.45
N LEU A 150 -14.08 3.42 -5.27
CA LEU A 150 -13.03 2.49 -4.86
C LEU A 150 -11.76 3.22 -4.40
N TYR A 151 -11.35 4.27 -5.11
CA TYR A 151 -10.18 5.05 -4.73
C TYR A 151 -10.42 5.88 -3.46
N TYR A 152 -11.62 6.40 -3.23
CA TYR A 152 -11.99 7.01 -1.95
C TYR A 152 -11.92 6.00 -0.81
N ARG A 153 -12.44 4.78 -1.02
CA ARG A 153 -12.36 3.68 -0.06
C ARG A 153 -10.90 3.38 0.28
N TRP A 154 -10.04 3.17 -0.70
CA TRP A 154 -8.61 2.92 -0.45
C TRP A 154 -7.90 4.08 0.25
N ALA A 155 -8.21 5.32 -0.12
CA ALA A 155 -7.66 6.50 0.55
C ALA A 155 -8.02 6.53 2.04
N LEU A 156 -9.28 6.27 2.39
CA LEU A 156 -9.77 6.22 3.78
C LEU A 156 -9.22 5.01 4.55
N GLN A 157 -9.11 3.85 3.90
CA GLN A 157 -8.57 2.63 4.50
C GLN A 157 -7.08 2.78 4.84
N ALA A 158 -6.31 3.42 3.96
CA ALA A 158 -4.91 3.76 4.23
C ALA A 158 -4.79 4.72 5.42
N LEU A 159 -5.62 5.79 5.49
CA LEU A 159 -5.65 6.68 6.65
C LEU A 159 -6.05 5.94 7.93
N SER A 160 -6.98 4.98 7.87
CA SER A 160 -7.36 4.17 9.03
C SER A 160 -6.21 3.29 9.54
N ALA A 161 -5.39 2.75 8.65
CA ALA A 161 -4.16 2.06 9.02
C ALA A 161 -3.14 3.02 9.66
N LEU A 162 -2.91 4.20 9.06
CA LEU A 162 -1.98 5.21 9.59
C LEU A 162 -2.39 5.69 10.98
N ARG A 163 -3.69 6.00 11.18
CA ARG A 163 -4.23 6.33 12.51
C ARG A 163 -3.94 5.23 13.53
N PHE A 164 -4.12 3.96 13.13
CA PHE A 164 -3.81 2.84 14.00
C PHE A 164 -2.32 2.76 14.34
N PHE A 165 -1.42 2.95 13.36
CA PHE A 165 0.02 3.00 13.61
C PHE A 165 0.39 4.14 14.58
N HIS A 166 -0.12 5.35 14.34
CA HIS A 166 0.14 6.51 15.18
C HIS A 166 -0.33 6.30 16.61
N ALA A 167 -1.49 5.65 16.81
CA ALA A 167 -1.98 5.28 18.13
C ALA A 167 -1.06 4.30 18.91
N HIS A 168 -0.17 3.60 18.21
CA HIS A 168 0.84 2.69 18.80
C HIS A 168 2.26 3.29 18.76
N GLY A 169 2.39 4.58 18.45
CA GLY A 169 3.68 5.27 18.33
C GLY A 169 4.53 4.73 17.19
N ILE A 170 3.90 4.38 16.05
CA ILE A 170 4.59 3.90 14.85
C ILE A 170 4.36 4.92 13.74
N TYR A 171 5.43 5.43 13.13
CA TYR A 171 5.39 6.32 11.97
C TYR A 171 5.95 5.58 10.78
N VAL A 172 5.19 5.48 9.69
CA VAL A 172 5.50 4.59 8.55
C VAL A 172 6.69 5.11 7.73
N LYS A 173 6.82 6.44 7.64
CA LYS A 173 7.79 7.23 6.85
C LYS A 173 7.67 7.09 5.34
N VAL A 174 7.67 5.85 4.82
CA VAL A 174 7.56 5.58 3.38
C VAL A 174 6.32 4.73 3.16
N PHE A 175 5.36 5.28 2.41
CA PHE A 175 4.12 4.61 2.07
C PHE A 175 3.80 4.79 0.60
N THR A 176 3.75 3.66 -0.12
CA THR A 176 3.61 3.62 -1.58
C THR A 176 2.73 2.44 -1.98
N ALA A 177 2.40 2.30 -3.27
CA ALA A 177 1.63 1.16 -3.78
C ALA A 177 2.33 -0.19 -3.53
N ARG A 178 3.65 -0.20 -3.33
CA ARG A 178 4.43 -1.38 -2.96
C ARG A 178 4.13 -1.88 -1.55
N ASN A 179 3.67 -1.00 -0.66
CA ASN A 179 3.25 -1.34 0.70
C ASN A 179 1.79 -1.78 0.80
N VAL A 180 1.11 -2.00 -0.33
CA VAL A 180 -0.34 -2.27 -0.35
C VAL A 180 -0.62 -3.64 -0.94
N TRP A 181 -1.27 -4.49 -0.16
CA TRP A 181 -1.90 -5.73 -0.62
C TRP A 181 -3.43 -5.61 -0.52
N LEU A 182 -4.14 -6.23 -1.46
CA LEU A 182 -5.60 -6.26 -1.52
C LEU A 182 -6.14 -7.62 -1.09
N ARG A 183 -7.23 -7.61 -0.31
CA ARG A 183 -7.99 -8.81 0.05
C ARG A 183 -9.03 -9.17 -1.00
N SER A 184 -9.73 -10.29 -0.79
CA SER A 184 -10.77 -10.80 -1.68
C SER A 184 -11.89 -9.79 -1.94
N ASP A 185 -12.21 -8.96 -0.94
CA ASP A 185 -13.20 -7.87 -1.02
C ASP A 185 -12.63 -6.56 -1.59
N TYR A 186 -11.43 -6.63 -2.17
CA TYR A 186 -10.65 -5.48 -2.64
C TYR A 186 -10.34 -4.46 -1.55
N SER A 187 -10.46 -4.80 -0.25
CA SER A 187 -10.01 -3.91 0.81
C SER A 187 -8.49 -3.84 0.87
N LEU A 188 -7.98 -2.64 1.16
CA LEU A 188 -6.57 -2.33 1.30
C LEU A 188 -6.03 -2.80 2.65
N ALA A 189 -4.84 -3.42 2.60
CA ALA A 189 -4.02 -3.75 3.75
C ALA A 189 -2.58 -3.28 3.56
N ILE A 190 -2.06 -2.53 4.54
CA ILE A 190 -0.66 -2.08 4.54
C ILE A 190 0.26 -3.21 5.01
N VAL A 191 1.41 -3.36 4.35
CA VAL A 191 2.45 -4.35 4.63
C VAL A 191 3.84 -3.74 4.46
N GLY A 192 4.88 -4.44 4.94
CA GLY A 192 6.23 -4.15 4.49
C GLY A 192 6.88 -2.90 5.07
N ILE A 193 6.47 -2.50 6.26
CA ILE A 193 6.77 -1.19 6.84
C ILE A 193 8.17 -1.17 7.48
N ILE A 194 9.18 -1.55 6.70
CA ILE A 194 10.58 -1.66 7.14
C ILE A 194 11.21 -0.30 7.43
N SER A 195 10.65 0.75 6.82
CA SER A 195 11.07 2.15 6.99
C SER A 195 10.53 2.78 8.28
N ALA A 196 9.63 2.09 8.99
CA ALA A 196 8.94 2.64 10.13
C ALA A 196 9.89 3.08 11.25
N VAL A 197 9.50 4.16 11.92
CA VAL A 197 10.06 4.59 13.20
C VAL A 197 9.08 4.21 14.30
N VAL A 198 9.63 3.67 15.38
CA VAL A 198 8.88 3.22 16.55
C VAL A 198 9.26 4.14 17.71
N GLU A 199 8.30 4.91 18.21
CA GLU A 199 8.51 5.94 19.23
C GLU A 199 9.10 5.33 20.50
N GLY A 200 10.16 5.95 21.02
CA GLY A 200 10.85 5.50 22.23
C GLY A 200 11.87 4.36 22.02
N ASP A 201 11.96 3.79 20.81
CA ASP A 201 13.05 2.89 20.48
C ASP A 201 14.33 3.71 20.23
N PRO A 202 15.50 3.32 20.79
CA PRO A 202 16.73 4.07 20.62
C PRO A 202 17.21 3.98 19.18
N ILE A 203 17.48 5.14 18.57
CA ILE A 203 18.06 5.21 17.24
C ILE A 203 19.50 4.68 17.30
N THR A 204 19.74 3.52 16.69
CA THR A 204 21.08 2.91 16.63
C THR A 204 21.74 3.16 15.27
N GLN A 205 23.06 3.04 15.18
CA GLN A 205 23.77 3.15 13.89
C GLN A 205 23.24 2.16 12.83
N GLU A 206 22.74 1.00 13.27
CA GLU A 206 22.10 -0.02 12.42
C GLU A 206 20.73 0.42 11.88
N GLU A 207 20.11 1.48 12.42
CA GLU A 207 18.86 2.06 11.92
C GLU A 207 19.08 3.17 10.88
N PHE A 208 20.32 3.64 10.71
CA PHE A 208 20.69 4.57 9.64
C PHE A 208 20.96 3.77 8.37
N GLY A 209 19.90 3.49 7.63
CA GLY A 209 19.98 2.82 6.34
C GLY A 209 19.51 3.69 5.19
N GLU A 210 20.33 3.84 4.16
CA GLU A 210 19.93 4.23 2.80
C GLU A 210 19.00 3.15 2.20
N GLY A 211 19.04 1.91 2.72
CA GLY A 211 18.23 0.76 2.30
C GLY A 211 16.81 0.68 2.87
N GLY A 212 16.33 1.73 3.56
CA GLY A 212 14.93 1.83 3.99
C GLY A 212 13.99 2.38 2.91
N TRP A 213 14.49 2.67 1.72
CA TRP A 213 13.66 3.14 0.62
C TRP A 213 12.95 1.95 -0.05
N VAL A 214 11.62 2.02 -0.04
CA VAL A 214 10.71 1.01 -0.62
C VAL A 214 9.86 1.63 -1.74
N GLY A 215 10.26 2.82 -2.20
CA GLY A 215 9.50 3.61 -3.16
C GLY A 215 9.92 3.42 -4.61
N ASP A 216 9.18 4.04 -5.52
CA ASP A 216 9.65 4.46 -6.86
C ASP A 216 9.63 5.99 -6.96
N GLU A 217 9.32 6.68 -5.85
CA GLU A 217 9.13 8.11 -5.73
C GLU A 217 10.48 8.85 -5.65
N TRP A 218 10.57 9.95 -6.40
CA TRP A 218 11.74 10.82 -6.44
C TRP A 218 11.58 12.08 -5.59
N ILE A 219 10.35 12.39 -5.17
CA ILE A 219 10.12 13.40 -4.15
C ILE A 219 10.06 12.72 -2.78
N GLU A 220 10.95 13.15 -1.91
CA GLU A 220 10.92 12.72 -0.51
C GLU A 220 10.28 13.83 0.32
N TYR A 221 9.66 13.42 1.42
CA TYR A 221 9.38 14.34 2.52
C TYR A 221 10.73 14.73 3.13
N ASP A 222 11.43 15.67 2.49
CA ASP A 222 12.73 16.12 2.93
C ASP A 222 12.66 17.61 3.30
N LEU A 223 12.61 17.84 4.61
CA LEU A 223 12.81 19.13 5.27
C LEU A 223 14.31 19.47 5.41
N ASP A 224 15.21 18.95 4.57
CA ASP A 224 16.59 19.44 4.43
C ASP A 224 16.61 20.85 3.78
N ILE A 225 16.04 21.85 4.48
CA ILE A 225 16.48 23.25 4.40
C ILE A 225 17.42 23.50 5.58
N ALA A 226 18.68 23.19 5.35
CA ALA A 226 19.87 23.89 5.84
C ALA A 226 20.34 23.78 7.30
N ASP A 227 19.56 23.35 8.31
CA ASP A 227 20.00 23.58 9.71
C ASP A 227 20.31 22.36 10.61
N ASN A 228 20.07 21.09 10.21
CA ASN A 228 20.64 19.97 10.97
C ASN A 228 20.64 18.61 10.23
N PRO A 229 21.78 18.18 9.65
CA PRO A 229 21.89 16.89 8.94
C PRO A 229 21.71 15.64 9.84
N TYR A 230 21.46 15.81 11.15
CA TYR A 230 21.27 14.72 12.11
C TYR A 230 19.89 14.67 12.76
N ASN A 231 18.98 15.64 12.53
CA ASN A 231 17.78 15.81 13.39
C ASN A 231 16.43 15.60 12.71
N THR A 232 16.32 15.66 11.38
CA THR A 232 15.04 15.55 10.66
C THR A 232 14.74 14.13 10.15
N ARG A 233 15.78 13.32 9.89
CA ARG A 233 15.61 11.97 9.30
C ARG A 233 15.11 10.90 10.27
N THR A 234 15.03 11.18 11.57
CA THR A 234 15.10 10.12 12.59
C THR A 234 13.83 9.87 13.39
N THR A 235 12.85 10.77 13.42
CA THR A 235 11.71 10.62 14.33
C THR A 235 10.42 10.13 13.68
N GLY A 236 10.29 10.24 12.35
CA GLY A 236 9.00 10.09 11.69
C GLY A 236 8.01 11.20 12.09
N SER A 237 6.95 11.43 11.33
CA SER A 237 5.87 12.31 11.77
C SER A 237 4.53 12.00 11.09
N ILE A 238 3.45 12.50 11.69
CA ILE A 238 2.11 12.47 11.07
C ILE A 238 2.11 13.18 9.71
N LYS A 239 2.85 14.29 9.60
CA LYS A 239 2.93 15.10 8.38
C LYS A 239 3.66 14.35 7.27
N GLU A 240 4.75 13.65 7.61
CA GLU A 240 5.49 12.78 6.69
C GLU A 240 4.62 11.63 6.17
N ASP A 241 3.88 10.96 7.06
CA ASP A 241 2.99 9.87 6.65
C ASP A 241 1.82 10.38 5.77
N LEU A 242 1.25 11.55 6.10
CA LEU A 242 0.22 12.20 5.28
C LEU A 242 0.75 12.65 3.92
N PHE A 243 2.00 13.12 3.84
CA PHE A 243 2.64 13.50 2.58
C PHE A 243 2.73 12.29 1.64
N ASN A 244 3.25 11.17 2.13
CA ASN A 244 3.40 9.94 1.34
C ASN A 244 2.03 9.34 0.98
N TRP A 245 1.08 9.35 1.92
CA TRP A 245 -0.31 8.97 1.65
C TRP A 245 -0.93 9.81 0.53
N ALA A 246 -0.75 11.12 0.53
CA ALA A 246 -1.28 11.99 -0.52
C ALA A 246 -0.62 11.69 -1.88
N THR A 247 0.67 11.40 -1.90
CA THR A 247 1.36 10.96 -3.12
C THR A 247 0.78 9.65 -3.64
N PHE A 248 0.59 8.64 -2.79
CA PHE A 248 -0.05 7.37 -3.16
C PHE A 248 -1.44 7.60 -3.78
N VAL A 249 -2.31 8.37 -3.12
CA VAL A 249 -3.67 8.64 -3.62
C VAL A 249 -3.63 9.43 -4.93
N TRP A 250 -2.73 10.40 -5.07
CA TRP A 250 -2.55 11.14 -6.31
C TRP A 250 -2.17 10.24 -7.49
N ARG A 251 -1.31 9.23 -7.27
CA ARG A 251 -0.92 8.26 -8.31
C ARG A 251 -2.11 7.42 -8.79
N LEU A 252 -2.99 6.98 -7.87
CA LEU A 252 -4.26 6.34 -8.22
C LEU A 252 -5.14 7.27 -9.09
N MET A 253 -5.31 8.53 -8.65
CA MET A 253 -6.17 9.52 -9.31
C MET A 253 -5.61 10.05 -10.65
N THR A 254 -4.34 9.76 -10.97
CA THR A 254 -3.67 10.18 -12.21
C THR A 254 -3.33 9.01 -13.12
N ASN A 255 -3.97 7.85 -12.92
CA ASN A 255 -3.86 6.68 -13.79
C ASN A 255 -2.46 6.08 -13.84
N GLU A 256 -1.64 6.26 -12.81
CA GLU A 256 -0.28 5.70 -12.82
C GLU A 256 -0.27 4.18 -12.95
N HIS A 257 -1.22 3.51 -12.32
CA HIS A 257 -1.32 2.06 -12.31
C HIS A 257 -2.22 1.51 -13.42
N SER A 258 -2.55 2.30 -14.45
CA SER A 258 -3.35 1.82 -15.60
C SER A 258 -2.53 1.73 -16.87
N ASP A 259 -3.08 1.05 -17.87
CA ASP A 259 -2.55 0.99 -19.24
C ASP A 259 -2.52 2.36 -19.95
N LYS A 260 -3.26 3.34 -19.41
CA LYS A 260 -3.29 4.74 -19.86
C LYS A 260 -2.38 5.65 -19.04
N ALA A 261 -1.43 5.11 -18.27
CA ALA A 261 -0.45 5.90 -17.55
C ALA A 261 0.20 6.93 -18.48
N HIS A 262 0.19 8.19 -18.05
CA HIS A 262 0.64 9.30 -18.90
C HIS A 262 2.16 9.30 -19.12
N TRP A 263 2.91 8.60 -18.26
CA TRP A 263 4.36 8.56 -18.24
C TRP A 263 4.91 7.24 -18.78
N LYS A 264 6.15 7.30 -19.28
CA LYS A 264 6.90 6.14 -19.76
C LYS A 264 8.12 5.89 -18.88
N ARG A 265 8.64 4.66 -18.92
CA ARG A 265 9.91 4.31 -18.27
C ARG A 265 11.00 5.33 -18.63
N LYS A 266 11.65 5.92 -17.62
CA LYS A 266 12.64 7.04 -17.67
C LYS A 266 12.05 8.47 -17.72
N GLU A 267 10.75 8.60 -17.55
CA GLU A 267 10.10 9.88 -17.31
C GLU A 267 9.75 10.02 -15.82
N LEU A 268 9.76 11.25 -15.30
CA LEU A 268 9.49 11.58 -13.91
C LEU A 268 8.09 12.18 -13.79
N TRP A 269 7.21 11.43 -13.13
CA TRP A 269 5.84 11.82 -12.86
C TRP A 269 5.63 11.93 -11.36
N GLU A 270 5.58 13.18 -10.87
CA GLU A 270 5.47 13.47 -9.45
C GLU A 270 4.39 14.53 -9.19
N PRO A 271 3.84 14.60 -7.98
CA PRO A 271 2.88 15.64 -7.57
C PRO A 271 3.30 17.06 -7.91
N VAL A 272 4.60 17.36 -7.98
CA VAL A 272 5.11 18.69 -8.35
C VAL A 272 5.47 18.82 -9.83
N SER A 273 5.34 17.80 -10.67
CA SER A 273 5.64 17.90 -12.11
C SER A 273 4.83 19.02 -12.79
N PRO A 274 5.41 19.73 -13.78
CA PRO A 274 4.73 20.86 -14.41
C PRO A 274 3.55 20.43 -15.29
N LEU A 275 2.37 21.01 -15.07
CA LEU A 275 1.18 20.80 -15.92
C LEU A 275 1.38 21.30 -17.36
N LYS A 276 2.17 22.36 -17.55
CA LYS A 276 2.46 22.97 -18.85
C LYS A 276 3.94 22.74 -19.19
N GLY A 277 4.21 22.02 -20.28
CA GLY A 277 5.56 21.62 -20.69
C GLY A 277 5.82 20.12 -20.60
N GLY A 278 4.94 19.36 -19.93
CA GLY A 278 4.94 17.90 -19.92
C GLY A 278 5.83 17.26 -18.86
N ILE A 279 5.86 15.93 -18.93
CA ILE A 279 6.58 15.03 -18.02
C ILE A 279 8.08 15.29 -18.16
N LEU A 280 8.80 15.35 -17.04
CA LEU A 280 10.24 15.60 -17.06
C LEU A 280 10.96 14.32 -17.50
N THR A 281 11.80 14.41 -18.53
CA THR A 281 12.72 13.31 -18.85
C THR A 281 13.81 13.22 -17.79
N TYR A 282 14.26 12.01 -17.46
CA TYR A 282 15.34 11.79 -16.51
C TYR A 282 16.64 12.49 -16.95
N THR A 283 16.95 13.63 -16.34
CA THR A 283 18.20 14.39 -16.49
C THR A 283 18.71 14.81 -15.11
N PRO A 284 20.03 15.08 -14.94
CA PRO A 284 20.55 15.60 -13.67
C PRO A 284 19.84 16.88 -13.18
N ASP A 285 19.35 17.69 -14.12
CA ASP A 285 18.62 18.93 -13.81
C ASP A 285 17.17 18.68 -13.37
N ALA A 286 16.57 17.53 -13.74
CA ALA A 286 15.19 17.24 -13.42
C ALA A 286 14.94 17.14 -11.90
N TYR A 287 15.91 16.58 -11.15
CA TYR A 287 15.85 16.57 -9.69
C TYR A 287 15.82 17.98 -9.11
N GLN A 288 16.74 18.86 -9.56
CA GLN A 288 16.78 20.25 -9.11
C GLN A 288 15.48 21.00 -9.43
N ILE A 289 14.87 20.72 -10.58
CA ILE A 289 13.57 21.28 -10.97
C ILE A 289 12.47 20.82 -10.01
N LEU A 290 12.38 19.52 -9.73
CA LEU A 290 11.38 18.96 -8.81
C LEU A 290 11.57 19.50 -7.39
N THR A 291 12.79 19.51 -6.87
CA THR A 291 13.12 20.08 -5.55
C THR A 291 12.78 21.57 -5.48
N ALA A 292 13.15 22.37 -6.48
CA ALA A 292 12.82 23.80 -6.49
C ALA A 292 11.31 24.07 -6.55
N ARG A 293 10.53 23.16 -7.17
CA ARG A 293 9.07 23.25 -7.23
C ARG A 293 8.43 22.81 -5.92
N LEU A 294 8.96 21.76 -5.29
CA LEU A 294 8.58 21.30 -3.95
C LEU A 294 8.78 22.42 -2.92
N GLN A 295 9.96 23.06 -2.89
CA GLN A 295 10.27 24.20 -2.02
C GLN A 295 9.35 25.42 -2.22
N ARG A 296 8.72 25.53 -3.40
CA ARG A 296 7.77 26.59 -3.73
C ARG A 296 6.31 26.15 -3.58
N ASN A 297 6.06 24.95 -3.05
CA ASN A 297 4.74 24.34 -2.92
C ASN A 297 3.95 24.30 -4.24
N LEU A 298 4.62 24.04 -5.36
CA LEU A 298 4.02 24.03 -6.70
C LEU A 298 3.42 22.66 -7.05
N TYR A 299 2.55 22.17 -6.18
CA TYR A 299 1.83 20.90 -6.36
C TYR A 299 0.76 20.99 -7.45
N GLN A 300 0.52 19.88 -8.13
CA GLN A 300 -0.59 19.69 -9.04
C GLN A 300 -1.88 19.58 -8.23
N ARG A 301 -2.76 20.58 -8.38
CA ARG A 301 -4.10 20.57 -7.78
C ARG A 301 -5.07 19.90 -8.73
N LEU A 302 -5.51 18.69 -8.38
CA LEU A 302 -6.55 17.96 -9.11
C LEU A 302 -7.93 18.61 -8.88
N ASP A 303 -8.96 18.13 -9.57
CA ASP A 303 -10.34 18.53 -9.29
C ASP A 303 -10.83 18.03 -7.91
N GLU A 304 -11.95 18.59 -7.44
CA GLU A 304 -12.52 18.24 -6.13
C GLU A 304 -12.89 16.74 -6.05
N ARG A 305 -13.40 16.15 -7.15
CA ARG A 305 -13.74 14.73 -7.17
C ARG A 305 -12.48 13.89 -7.05
N ARG A 306 -11.35 14.32 -7.60
CA ARG A 306 -10.03 13.68 -7.40
C ARG A 306 -9.28 14.14 -6.15
N LEU A 307 -10.00 14.64 -5.13
CA LEU A 307 -9.45 15.03 -3.83
C LEU A 307 -8.39 16.14 -3.89
N GLY A 308 -8.35 16.97 -4.96
CA GLY A 308 -7.24 17.87 -5.22
C GLY A 308 -6.86 18.80 -4.04
N ASP A 309 -7.86 19.34 -3.34
CA ASP A 309 -7.63 20.22 -2.19
C ASP A 309 -7.10 19.46 -0.96
N VAL A 310 -7.57 18.24 -0.74
CA VAL A 310 -7.15 17.36 0.35
C VAL A 310 -5.68 16.97 0.16
N LEU A 311 -5.31 16.58 -1.06
CA LEU A 311 -3.95 16.19 -1.39
C LEU A 311 -2.97 17.37 -1.22
N VAL A 312 -3.35 18.56 -1.70
CA VAL A 312 -2.54 19.78 -1.50
C VAL A 312 -2.38 20.11 -0.02
N LYS A 313 -3.46 20.04 0.78
CA LYS A 313 -3.38 20.26 2.23
C LYS A 313 -2.40 19.31 2.91
N ALA A 314 -2.42 18.02 2.55
CA ALA A 314 -1.50 17.03 3.09
C ALA A 314 -0.04 17.33 2.72
N TRP A 315 0.24 17.64 1.45
CA TRP A 315 1.61 17.97 1.03
C TRP A 315 2.14 19.30 1.59
N THR A 316 1.26 20.26 1.88
CA THR A 316 1.64 21.53 2.51
C THR A 316 1.54 21.51 4.04
N GLU A 317 1.45 20.32 4.64
CA GLU A 317 1.40 20.13 6.09
C GLU A 317 0.24 20.85 6.80
N ALA A 318 -0.89 21.08 6.11
CA ALA A 318 -2.02 21.82 6.66
C ALA A 318 -2.84 21.00 7.67
N TYR A 319 -2.77 19.66 7.62
CA TYR A 319 -3.52 18.77 8.53
C TYR A 319 -2.75 18.48 9.81
N ASN A 320 -3.34 18.75 10.97
CA ASN A 320 -2.71 18.48 12.27
C ASN A 320 -2.87 17.02 12.72
N SER A 321 -3.84 16.30 12.17
CA SER A 321 -4.09 14.90 12.49
C SER A 321 -4.63 14.13 11.29
N ILE A 322 -4.64 12.80 11.41
CA ILE A 322 -5.23 11.90 10.41
C ILE A 322 -6.75 12.11 10.30
N GLU A 323 -7.41 12.43 11.42
CA GLU A 323 -8.86 12.65 11.49
C GLU A 323 -9.31 13.81 10.60
N GLU A 324 -8.58 14.93 10.59
CA GLU A 324 -8.90 16.08 9.73
C GLU A 324 -8.90 15.70 8.24
N ALA A 325 -7.96 14.84 7.81
CA ALA A 325 -7.91 14.34 6.44
C ALA A 325 -9.06 13.35 6.14
N ILE A 326 -9.40 12.48 7.09
CA ILE A 326 -10.56 11.57 6.99
C ILE A 326 -11.86 12.36 6.81
N GLU A 327 -12.08 13.38 7.65
CA GLU A 327 -13.29 14.22 7.63
C GLU A 327 -13.45 14.95 6.28
N ASP A 328 -12.36 15.53 5.76
CA ASP A 328 -12.38 16.22 4.48
C ASP A 328 -12.74 15.27 3.31
N ILE A 329 -12.21 14.04 3.29
CA ILE A 329 -12.56 13.04 2.26
C ILE A 329 -14.01 12.59 2.44
N GLN A 330 -14.45 12.27 3.65
CA GLN A 330 -15.83 11.85 3.92
C GLN A 330 -16.84 12.91 3.45
N HIS A 331 -16.54 14.18 3.66
CA HIS A 331 -17.36 15.28 3.17
C HIS A 331 -17.40 15.34 1.62
N ILE A 332 -16.29 15.07 0.93
CA ILE A 332 -16.27 14.96 -0.53
C ILE A 332 -17.09 13.75 -1.00
N VAL A 333 -16.95 12.59 -0.34
CA VAL A 333 -17.73 11.38 -0.66
C VAL A 333 -19.24 11.64 -0.53
N GLN A 334 -19.65 12.26 0.58
CA GLN A 334 -21.05 12.63 0.83
C GLN A 334 -21.60 13.61 -0.22
N LYS A 335 -20.79 14.56 -0.71
CA LYS A 335 -21.17 15.46 -1.81
C LYS A 335 -21.39 14.74 -3.16
N GLN A 336 -20.85 13.53 -3.33
CA GLN A 336 -21.09 12.69 -4.51
C GLN A 336 -22.33 11.80 -4.33
N ASP A 337 -23.15 12.04 -3.30
CA ASP A 337 -24.31 11.21 -2.93
C ASP A 337 -23.95 9.74 -2.63
N LEU A 338 -22.69 9.49 -2.22
CA LEU A 338 -22.22 8.17 -1.78
C LEU A 338 -22.31 8.04 -0.26
N ALA A 339 -22.71 6.86 0.20
CA ALA A 339 -22.69 6.54 1.62
C ALA A 339 -21.27 6.19 2.06
N VAL A 340 -20.88 6.64 3.25
CA VAL A 340 -19.58 6.37 3.85
C VAL A 340 -19.75 6.05 5.33
N GLU A 341 -19.24 4.89 5.75
CA GLU A 341 -19.18 4.49 7.15
C GLU A 341 -17.72 4.23 7.52
N ARG A 342 -17.15 5.11 8.35
CA ARG A 342 -15.73 5.07 8.76
C ARG A 342 -14.81 5.14 7.53
N ASP A 343 -14.28 3.99 7.10
CA ASP A 343 -13.37 3.85 5.97
C ASP A 343 -13.93 3.01 4.82
N GLU A 344 -15.22 2.66 4.89
CA GLU A 344 -15.95 1.98 3.83
C GLU A 344 -16.80 3.00 3.05
N VAL A 345 -16.69 2.96 1.74
CA VAL A 345 -17.57 3.69 0.81
C VAL A 345 -18.52 2.67 0.22
N ASP A 346 -19.82 2.91 0.33
CA ASP A 346 -20.84 1.98 -0.12
C ASP A 346 -21.35 2.40 -1.51
N ILE A 347 -21.36 1.43 -2.42
CA ILE A 347 -21.85 1.58 -3.80
C ILE A 347 -23.18 0.84 -4.04
N GLY A 348 -23.75 0.23 -2.99
CA GLY A 348 -25.03 -0.49 -3.03
C GLY A 348 -24.94 -1.98 -3.38
N GLU A 349 -23.73 -2.49 -3.64
CA GLU A 349 -23.44 -3.88 -3.99
C GLU A 349 -22.04 -4.28 -3.48
N ALA A 350 -21.75 -5.59 -3.45
CA ALA A 350 -20.45 -6.07 -3.00
C ALA A 350 -19.37 -5.74 -4.06
N TRP A 351 -18.16 -5.40 -3.61
CA TRP A 351 -17.07 -5.05 -4.53
C TRP A 351 -16.68 -6.23 -5.43
N GLU A 352 -16.86 -7.45 -4.93
CA GLU A 352 -16.62 -8.72 -5.60
C GLU A 352 -17.63 -9.04 -6.71
N ASP A 353 -18.82 -8.42 -6.67
CA ASP A 353 -19.85 -8.53 -7.70
C ASP A 353 -19.64 -7.50 -8.82
N VAL A 354 -18.86 -6.45 -8.58
CA VAL A 354 -18.54 -5.40 -9.54
C VAL A 354 -17.22 -5.65 -10.24
N PHE A 355 -16.21 -6.07 -9.48
CA PHE A 355 -14.86 -6.24 -9.98
C PHE A 355 -14.48 -7.71 -10.06
N GLU A 356 -13.60 -8.00 -11.00
CA GLU A 356 -12.87 -9.26 -11.07
C GLU A 356 -11.40 -9.02 -11.35
N VAL A 357 -10.56 -9.93 -10.88
CA VAL A 357 -9.13 -9.96 -11.22
C VAL A 357 -8.95 -10.98 -12.33
N VAL A 358 -8.42 -10.55 -13.47
CA VAL A 358 -8.14 -11.42 -14.60
C VAL A 358 -6.65 -11.50 -14.89
N GLY A 359 -6.22 -12.66 -15.37
CA GLY A 359 -4.82 -12.94 -15.67
C GLY A 359 -4.11 -13.79 -14.60
N THR A 360 -2.89 -14.21 -14.92
CA THR A 360 -2.01 -15.00 -14.03
C THR A 360 -0.55 -14.62 -14.30
N GLY A 361 0.29 -14.60 -13.26
CA GLY A 361 1.72 -14.32 -13.41
C GLY A 361 2.03 -12.83 -13.55
N GLU A 362 2.77 -12.43 -14.59
CA GLU A 362 3.32 -11.07 -14.74
C GLU A 362 2.30 -9.99 -15.19
N SER A 363 1.11 -10.39 -15.60
CA SER A 363 0.05 -9.48 -16.06
C SER A 363 -1.26 -9.86 -15.38
N VAL A 364 -1.58 -9.11 -14.33
CA VAL A 364 -2.81 -9.24 -13.55
C VAL A 364 -3.55 -7.91 -13.65
N GLU A 365 -4.82 -7.95 -14.03
CA GLU A 365 -5.63 -6.76 -14.31
C GLU A 365 -6.89 -6.79 -13.44
N LEU A 366 -7.23 -5.65 -12.83
CA LEU A 366 -8.53 -5.44 -12.21
C LEU A 366 -9.49 -4.93 -13.29
N LYS A 367 -10.64 -5.58 -13.47
CA LYS A 367 -11.66 -5.20 -14.45
C LYS A 367 -13.03 -5.10 -13.83
N PHE A 368 -13.88 -4.29 -14.44
CA PHE A 368 -15.32 -4.40 -14.22
C PHE A 368 -15.80 -5.73 -14.79
N ARG A 369 -16.60 -6.45 -14.01
CA ARG A 369 -17.32 -7.61 -14.51
C ARG A 369 -18.29 -7.14 -15.58
N SER A 370 -18.27 -7.80 -16.73
CA SER A 370 -19.32 -7.61 -17.72
C SER A 370 -20.63 -8.12 -17.13
N ASP A 371 -21.69 -7.30 -17.14
CA ASP A 371 -23.05 -7.77 -16.93
C ASP A 371 -23.28 -8.94 -17.91
N SER A 372 -23.29 -10.17 -17.41
CA SER A 372 -23.64 -11.35 -18.21
C SER A 372 -25.15 -11.34 -18.42
N ALA A 373 -25.62 -10.36 -19.20
CA ALA A 373 -26.95 -10.31 -19.78
C ALA A 373 -26.91 -10.96 -21.16
N ASP A 374 -26.42 -12.20 -21.24
CA ASP A 374 -26.60 -13.10 -22.37
C ASP A 374 -26.62 -14.54 -21.83
N VAL A 375 -27.69 -14.89 -21.11
CA VAL A 375 -28.14 -16.28 -21.01
C VAL A 375 -29.41 -16.38 -21.85
N GLU A 376 -29.15 -16.71 -23.10
CA GLU A 376 -29.96 -17.31 -24.17
C GLU A 376 -31.47 -17.52 -23.90
N MET A 377 -32.28 -16.94 -24.79
CA MET A 377 -33.65 -17.38 -25.10
C MET A 377 -33.66 -18.73 -25.83
#